data_AF-A0A5N5SSF2-F1
#
_entry.id   AF-A0A5N5SSF2-F1
#
_cell.length_a   1.000
_cell.length_b   1.000
_cell.length_c   1.000
_cell.angle_alpha   90.00
_cell.angle_beta   90.00
_cell.angle_gamma   90.00
#
_symmetry.space_group_name_H-M   'P 1'
#
loop_
_entity.id
_entity.type
_entity.pdbx_description
1 polymer ?
#
loop_
_entity_poly.entity_id
_entity_poly.type
_entity_poly.pdbx_seq_one_letter_code
_entity_poly.pdbx_strand_id
1 'polypeptide(L)'
;MKQEISVTLSKTDVPIGAALVCNFAKLRINWGEKTQLPLNSLVTLTSSSAISRHVARMYPSLDLYPSDILHRTESPEWQDMVAKKSCPPHILRWYNDIRSKVDSILNSLPPEVQSAITVNIPANGDAPIKREEEGKYVDLPGAKMGEVVVRFPPEASGYLHIGHAKAALLNQYYQKAFKGKLVMRFDDTNPDKEKADFEKEIIHDVKLLEVEPDKFSFTSDYFDQMLEMCESLLKNGKAYVDDTDAETMKKEREERKESKNRNNSVEQNLKMWKEMKCGSEFGSEVLCQSKN
;
A
#
# COMPACT_ATOMS: atom_id res chain seq x y z
N MET A 1 10.30 -37.87 12.00
CA MET A 1 9.64 -38.22 10.72
C MET A 1 9.40 -36.94 9.96
N LYS A 2 10.17 -36.66 8.90
CA LYS A 2 9.90 -35.48 8.04
C LYS A 2 8.65 -35.80 7.23
N GLN A 3 7.60 -35.00 7.40
CA GLN A 3 6.39 -35.09 6.59
C GLN A 3 6.82 -34.85 5.13
N GLU A 4 6.56 -35.81 4.25
CA GLU A 4 7.00 -35.75 2.86
C GLU A 4 6.10 -34.75 2.13
N ILE A 5 6.57 -33.50 2.03
CA ILE A 5 5.81 -32.41 1.41
C ILE A 5 5.70 -32.72 -0.09
N SER A 6 4.47 -32.85 -0.58
CA SER A 6 4.17 -33.02 -2.01
C SER A 6 3.54 -31.74 -2.56
N VAL A 7 4.02 -31.31 -3.73
CA VAL A 7 3.53 -30.13 -4.45
C VAL A 7 2.90 -30.55 -5.76
N THR A 8 1.77 -29.95 -6.13
CA THR A 8 1.17 -30.12 -7.45
C THR A 8 1.45 -28.88 -8.28
N LEU A 9 2.08 -29.01 -9.45
CA LEU A 9 2.37 -27.90 -10.36
C LEU A 9 1.53 -28.03 -11.65
N SER A 10 1.07 -26.89 -12.19
CA SER A 10 0.30 -26.89 -13.43
C SER A 10 1.14 -27.35 -14.62
N LYS A 11 0.58 -28.24 -15.44
CA LYS A 11 1.17 -28.68 -16.72
C LYS A 11 1.01 -27.65 -17.84
N THR A 12 -0.05 -26.84 -17.79
CA THR A 12 -0.42 -25.90 -18.86
C THR A 12 0.18 -24.51 -18.64
N ASP A 13 0.27 -24.06 -17.39
CA ASP A 13 0.90 -22.79 -16.99
C ASP A 13 2.04 -23.09 -16.02
N VAL A 14 3.19 -23.47 -16.58
CA VAL A 14 4.28 -24.07 -15.81
C VAL A 14 4.91 -23.04 -14.87
N PRO A 15 4.78 -23.21 -13.52
CA PRO A 15 5.35 -22.27 -12.57
C PRO A 15 6.86 -22.53 -12.41
N ILE A 16 7.68 -22.05 -13.35
CA ILE A 16 9.12 -22.36 -13.45
C ILE A 16 9.86 -22.11 -12.13
N GLY A 17 9.62 -20.96 -11.49
CA GLY A 17 10.25 -20.64 -10.19
C GLY A 17 9.96 -21.68 -9.11
N ALA A 18 8.69 -22.08 -8.95
CA ALA A 18 8.30 -23.12 -8.01
C ALA A 18 8.88 -24.48 -8.39
N ALA A 19 8.89 -24.84 -9.67
CA ALA A 19 9.47 -26.09 -10.15
C ALA A 19 10.96 -26.20 -9.83
N LEU A 20 11.73 -25.14 -10.08
CA LEU A 20 13.16 -25.08 -9.78
C LEU A 20 13.42 -25.21 -8.29
N VAL A 21 12.77 -24.38 -7.47
CA VAL A 21 12.99 -24.37 -6.01
C VAL A 21 12.59 -25.70 -5.37
N CYS A 22 11.46 -26.28 -5.78
CA CYS A 22 11.03 -27.59 -5.30
C CYS A 22 12.00 -28.71 -5.71
N ASN A 23 12.56 -28.66 -6.92
CA ASN A 23 13.54 -29.65 -7.37
C ASN A 23 14.89 -29.51 -6.63
N PHE A 24 15.36 -28.28 -6.41
CA PHE A 24 16.55 -28.01 -5.57
C PHE A 24 16.36 -28.51 -4.14
N ALA A 25 15.16 -28.34 -3.57
CA ALA A 25 14.79 -28.86 -2.26
C ALA A 25 14.47 -30.37 -2.24
N LYS A 26 14.55 -31.04 -3.39
CA LYS A 26 14.23 -32.47 -3.57
C LYS A 26 12.84 -32.84 -3.07
N LEU A 27 11.87 -31.94 -3.27
CA LEU A 27 10.46 -32.17 -2.96
C LEU A 27 9.80 -33.04 -4.03
N ARG A 28 8.76 -33.77 -3.63
CA ARG A 28 7.97 -34.58 -4.57
C ARG A 28 7.05 -33.68 -5.39
N ILE A 29 7.29 -33.60 -6.69
CA ILE A 29 6.50 -32.81 -7.64
C ILE A 29 5.51 -33.72 -8.36
N ASN A 30 4.22 -33.43 -8.23
CA ASN A 30 3.16 -34.00 -9.05
C ASN A 30 2.74 -32.97 -10.10
N TRP A 31 2.47 -33.40 -11.32
CA TRP A 31 2.04 -32.52 -12.40
C TRP A 31 0.53 -32.65 -12.61
N GLY A 32 -0.22 -31.55 -12.46
CA GLY A 32 -1.68 -31.51 -12.53
C GLY A 32 -2.21 -30.28 -13.29
N GLU A 33 -3.50 -29.96 -13.12
CA GLU A 33 -4.12 -28.81 -13.79
C GLU A 33 -3.78 -27.47 -13.13
N LYS A 34 -3.69 -27.45 -11.79
CA LYS A 34 -3.49 -26.24 -10.99
C LYS A 34 -2.25 -26.35 -10.11
N THR A 35 -1.55 -25.23 -9.97
CA THR A 35 -0.41 -25.08 -9.06
C THR A 35 -0.89 -24.93 -7.62
N GLN A 36 -0.55 -25.88 -6.75
CA GLN A 36 -1.00 -25.95 -5.36
C GLN A 36 0.03 -26.62 -4.44
N LEU A 37 0.30 -25.99 -3.30
CA LEU A 37 1.03 -26.54 -2.17
C LEU A 37 0.16 -26.43 -0.90
N PRO A 38 -0.51 -27.51 -0.47
CA PRO A 38 -1.28 -27.50 0.77
C PRO A 38 -0.33 -27.52 1.97
N LEU A 39 -0.45 -26.54 2.86
CA LEU A 39 0.34 -26.46 4.09
C LEU A 39 -0.37 -27.14 5.26
N ASN A 40 -1.69 -26.97 5.35
CA ASN A 40 -2.58 -27.60 6.34
C ASN A 40 -4.03 -27.59 5.81
N SER A 41 -4.99 -27.98 6.65
CA SER A 41 -6.43 -28.05 6.29
C SER A 41 -7.08 -26.71 5.93
N LEU A 42 -6.42 -25.58 6.18
CA LEU A 42 -6.97 -24.23 6.00
C LEU A 42 -6.21 -23.40 4.97
N VAL A 43 -4.94 -23.74 4.70
CA VAL A 43 -4.03 -22.90 3.90
C VAL A 43 -3.39 -23.69 2.77
N THR A 44 -3.61 -23.24 1.54
CA THR A 44 -2.97 -23.77 0.32
C THR A 44 -2.35 -22.61 -0.45
N LEU A 45 -1.06 -22.73 -0.79
CA LEU A 45 -0.38 -21.76 -1.64
C LEU A 45 -0.62 -22.11 -3.10
N THR A 46 -1.02 -21.12 -3.92
CA THR A 46 -1.42 -21.35 -5.31
C THR A 46 -0.53 -20.65 -6.35
N SER A 47 0.31 -19.70 -5.93
CA SER A 47 1.18 -18.94 -6.83
C SER A 47 2.64 -19.40 -6.80
N SER A 48 3.31 -19.34 -7.95
CA SER A 48 4.73 -19.70 -8.11
C SER A 48 5.62 -18.97 -7.10
N SER A 49 5.41 -17.66 -6.92
CA SER A 49 6.19 -16.81 -6.00
C SER A 49 5.92 -17.12 -4.53
N ALA A 50 4.70 -17.50 -4.15
CA ALA A 50 4.40 -17.89 -2.77
C ALA A 50 5.03 -19.24 -2.43
N ILE A 51 4.92 -20.22 -3.33
CA ILE A 51 5.52 -21.56 -3.18
C ILE A 51 7.04 -21.44 -3.11
N SER A 52 7.66 -20.70 -4.03
CA SER A 52 9.12 -20.50 -4.08
C SER A 52 9.65 -19.90 -2.77
N ARG A 53 9.00 -18.83 -2.27
CA ARG A 53 9.41 -18.18 -1.01
C ARG A 53 9.20 -19.08 0.20
N HIS A 54 8.12 -19.85 0.24
CA HIS A 54 7.84 -20.76 1.34
C HIS A 54 8.88 -21.89 1.39
N VAL A 55 9.14 -22.55 0.26
CA VAL A 55 10.12 -23.63 0.19
C VAL A 55 11.54 -23.11 0.48
N ALA A 56 11.92 -21.95 -0.05
CA ALA A 56 13.22 -21.35 0.26
C ALA A 56 13.43 -21.09 1.77
N ARG A 57 12.37 -20.69 2.50
CA ARG A 57 12.41 -20.50 3.97
C ARG A 57 12.46 -21.81 4.75
N MET A 58 11.85 -22.86 4.24
CA MET A 58 11.87 -24.19 4.87
C MET A 58 13.25 -24.86 4.77
N TYR A 59 14.05 -24.47 3.76
CA TYR A 59 15.37 -25.03 3.49
C TYR A 59 16.45 -23.94 3.45
N PRO A 60 16.72 -23.25 4.58
CA PRO A 60 17.68 -22.14 4.63
C PRO A 60 19.11 -22.57 4.27
N SER A 61 19.45 -23.86 4.45
CA SER A 61 20.74 -24.43 4.05
C SER A 61 20.98 -24.45 2.53
N LEU A 62 19.95 -24.26 1.72
CA LEU A 62 20.05 -24.23 0.26
C LEU A 62 20.30 -22.82 -0.30
N ASP A 63 20.31 -21.80 0.56
CA ASP A 63 20.53 -20.38 0.20
C ASP A 63 19.65 -19.89 -0.97
N LEU A 64 18.43 -20.42 -1.06
CA LEU A 64 17.46 -20.10 -2.12
C LEU A 64 16.71 -18.78 -1.87
N TYR A 65 16.98 -18.12 -0.74
CA TYR A 65 16.37 -16.85 -0.36
C TYR A 65 17.44 -15.75 -0.37
N PRO A 66 17.23 -14.64 -1.10
CA PRO A 66 18.19 -13.52 -1.15
C PRO A 66 18.56 -13.01 0.24
N SER A 67 19.78 -13.30 0.68
CA SER A 67 20.36 -12.82 1.95
C SER A 67 20.89 -11.38 1.83
N ASP A 68 21.34 -10.98 0.63
CA ASP A 68 21.89 -9.65 0.34
C ASP A 68 20.94 -8.82 -0.54
N ILE A 69 21.07 -7.49 -0.49
CA ILE A 69 20.30 -6.52 -1.28
C ILE A 69 20.63 -6.62 -2.77
N LEU A 70 21.87 -6.99 -3.10
CA LEU A 70 22.35 -7.24 -4.48
C LEU A 70 21.66 -8.44 -5.13
N HIS A 71 21.26 -9.45 -4.36
CA HIS A 71 20.49 -10.60 -4.86
C HIS A 71 19.04 -10.26 -5.24
N ARG A 72 18.58 -9.05 -4.90
CA ARG A 72 17.19 -8.59 -5.17
C ARG A 72 17.10 -7.72 -6.42
N THR A 73 18.21 -7.34 -7.02
CA THR A 73 18.21 -6.49 -8.22
C THR A 73 18.16 -7.35 -9.47
N GLU A 74 16.96 -7.64 -9.96
CA GLU A 74 16.74 -7.95 -11.39
C GLU A 74 16.88 -6.66 -12.19
N SER A 75 18.09 -6.10 -12.25
CA SER A 75 18.34 -4.94 -13.09
C SER A 75 18.52 -5.38 -14.56
N PRO A 76 17.78 -4.76 -15.51
CA PRO A 76 18.01 -4.91 -16.95
C PRO A 76 19.47 -4.63 -17.36
N GLU A 77 20.18 -3.77 -16.62
CA GLU A 77 21.59 -3.46 -16.87
C GLU A 77 22.48 -4.70 -16.76
N TRP A 78 22.14 -5.67 -15.90
CA TRP A 78 22.91 -6.90 -15.74
C TRP A 78 22.80 -7.84 -16.93
N GLN A 79 21.61 -7.98 -17.50
CA GLN A 79 21.39 -8.83 -18.67
C GLN A 79 22.15 -8.29 -19.88
N ASP A 80 22.17 -6.97 -20.04
CA ASP A 80 22.92 -6.27 -21.09
C ASP A 80 24.44 -6.41 -20.90
N MET A 81 24.95 -6.31 -19.67
CA MET A 81 26.37 -6.54 -19.36
C MET A 81 26.83 -7.98 -19.63
N VAL A 82 25.99 -8.98 -19.34
CA VAL A 82 26.27 -10.40 -19.66
C VAL A 82 26.30 -10.61 -21.17
N ALA A 83 25.33 -10.04 -21.91
CA ALA A 83 25.28 -10.11 -23.36
C ALA A 83 26.51 -9.44 -24.02
N LYS A 84 26.98 -8.33 -23.46
CA LYS A 84 28.15 -7.57 -23.93
C LYS A 84 29.51 -8.13 -23.47
N LYS A 85 29.54 -9.24 -22.72
CA LYS A 85 30.75 -9.85 -22.11
C LYS A 85 31.58 -8.85 -21.26
N SER A 86 30.96 -7.78 -20.76
CA SER A 86 31.61 -6.76 -19.93
C SER A 86 31.52 -7.06 -18.43
N CYS A 87 30.99 -8.23 -18.07
CA CYS A 87 30.78 -8.65 -16.69
C CYS A 87 32.12 -9.03 -16.01
N PRO A 88 32.35 -8.64 -14.74
CA PRO A 88 33.49 -9.11 -13.96
C PRO A 88 33.59 -10.65 -13.97
N PRO A 89 34.81 -11.23 -14.11
CA PRO A 89 35.00 -12.66 -14.35
C PRO A 89 34.43 -13.57 -13.26
N HIS A 90 34.42 -13.11 -12.01
CA HIS A 90 33.84 -13.85 -10.88
C HIS A 90 32.31 -13.95 -10.97
N ILE A 91 31.66 -12.89 -11.44
CA ILE A 91 30.20 -12.83 -11.60
C ILE A 91 29.78 -13.67 -12.79
N LEU A 92 30.50 -13.59 -13.91
CA LEU A 92 30.24 -14.45 -15.08
C LEU A 92 30.38 -15.94 -14.76
N ARG A 93 31.40 -16.31 -13.96
CA ARG A 93 31.58 -17.69 -13.51
C ARG A 93 30.41 -18.17 -12.64
N TRP A 94 29.96 -17.35 -11.71
CA TRP A 94 28.79 -17.66 -10.86
C TRP A 94 27.51 -17.79 -11.68
N TYR A 95 27.28 -16.86 -12.62
CA TYR A 95 26.12 -16.90 -13.51
C TYR A 95 26.10 -18.17 -14.36
N ASN A 96 27.23 -18.55 -14.94
CA ASN A 96 27.33 -19.78 -15.74
C ASN A 96 27.09 -21.05 -14.89
N ASP A 97 27.57 -21.07 -13.65
CA ASP A 97 27.30 -22.17 -12.72
C ASP A 97 25.80 -22.29 -12.41
N ILE A 98 25.13 -21.18 -12.09
CA ILE A 98 23.67 -21.18 -11.87
C ILE A 98 22.93 -21.62 -13.12
N ARG A 99 23.28 -21.07 -14.28
CA ARG A 99 22.64 -21.41 -15.56
C ARG A 99 22.76 -22.90 -15.86
N SER A 100 23.94 -23.49 -15.67
CA SER A 100 24.16 -24.93 -15.89
C SER A 100 23.28 -25.82 -15.00
N LYS A 101 23.04 -25.39 -13.75
CA LYS A 101 22.16 -26.11 -12.81
C LYS A 101 20.70 -25.97 -13.22
N VAL A 102 20.27 -24.79 -13.65
CA VAL A 102 18.91 -24.55 -14.17
C VAL A 102 18.66 -25.37 -15.43
N ASP A 103 19.59 -25.37 -16.39
CA ASP A 103 19.48 -26.12 -17.64
C ASP A 103 19.39 -27.63 -17.38
N SER A 104 20.19 -28.16 -16.44
CA SER A 104 20.11 -29.57 -16.03
C SER A 104 18.74 -29.93 -15.45
N ILE A 105 18.10 -29.02 -14.72
CA ILE A 105 16.79 -29.26 -14.14
C ILE A 105 15.70 -29.19 -15.21
N LEU A 106 15.76 -28.19 -16.09
CA LEU A 106 14.82 -28.06 -17.20
C LEU A 106 14.81 -29.31 -18.10
N ASN A 107 16.00 -29.86 -18.39
CA ASN A 107 16.15 -31.09 -19.17
C ASN A 107 15.63 -32.35 -18.44
N SER A 108 15.51 -32.32 -17.11
CA SER A 108 14.97 -33.42 -16.31
C SER A 108 13.44 -33.42 -16.18
N LEU A 109 12.77 -32.36 -16.65
CA LEU A 109 11.31 -32.25 -16.59
C LEU A 109 10.63 -33.18 -17.60
N PRO A 110 9.36 -33.59 -17.35
CA PRO A 110 8.60 -34.38 -18.32
C PRO A 110 8.47 -33.67 -19.69
N PRO A 111 8.48 -34.41 -20.81
CA PRO A 111 8.42 -33.81 -22.16
C PRO A 111 7.15 -32.98 -22.41
N GLU A 112 6.04 -33.31 -21.74
CA GLU A 112 4.78 -32.53 -21.75
C GLU A 112 4.95 -31.11 -21.16
N VAL A 113 5.88 -30.94 -20.22
CA VAL A 113 6.17 -29.68 -19.53
C VAL A 113 7.23 -28.88 -20.29
N GLN A 114 8.22 -29.58 -20.86
CA GLN A 114 9.27 -28.96 -21.67
C GLN A 114 8.69 -28.23 -22.90
N SER A 115 7.68 -28.81 -23.55
CA SER A 115 6.98 -28.16 -24.68
C SER A 115 6.20 -26.91 -24.26
N ALA A 116 5.65 -26.87 -23.04
CA ALA A 116 4.95 -25.72 -22.48
C ALA A 116 5.89 -24.59 -22.02
N ILE A 117 7.14 -24.90 -21.67
CA ILE A 117 8.18 -23.90 -21.31
C ILE A 117 8.71 -23.17 -22.55
N THR A 118 8.61 -23.78 -23.74
CA THR A 118 9.20 -23.25 -24.99
C THR A 118 8.29 -22.23 -25.67
N VAL A 119 7.97 -21.12 -25.01
CA VAL A 119 7.24 -19.99 -25.62
C VAL A 119 7.91 -18.65 -25.30
N ASN A 120 8.46 -18.05 -26.37
CA ASN A 120 8.77 -16.63 -26.61
C ASN A 120 9.81 -15.91 -25.72
N ILE A 121 11.09 -16.18 -25.98
CA ILE A 121 12.09 -15.10 -25.92
C ILE A 121 11.93 -14.28 -27.21
N PRO A 122 11.55 -12.98 -27.16
CA PRO A 122 11.50 -12.16 -28.37
C PRO A 122 12.92 -12.08 -28.95
N ALA A 123 13.08 -12.52 -30.20
CA ALA A 123 14.37 -12.52 -30.88
C ALA A 123 14.85 -11.11 -31.31
N ASN A 124 14.17 -10.03 -30.91
CA ASN A 124 14.57 -8.67 -31.21
C ASN A 124 14.55 -7.83 -29.93
N GLY A 125 15.72 -7.26 -29.61
CA GLY A 125 15.96 -6.42 -28.43
C GLY A 125 15.35 -5.02 -28.50
N ASP A 126 14.13 -4.85 -29.01
CA ASP A 126 13.43 -3.57 -29.01
C ASP A 126 11.93 -3.77 -28.84
N ALA A 127 11.51 -4.07 -27.60
CA ALA A 127 10.24 -3.63 -27.06
C ALA A 127 10.30 -3.78 -25.54
N PRO A 128 9.99 -2.74 -24.75
CA PRO A 128 9.85 -2.92 -23.31
C PRO A 128 8.77 -3.98 -23.10
N ILE A 129 9.11 -5.02 -22.33
CA ILE A 129 8.15 -5.97 -21.81
C ILE A 129 7.04 -5.14 -21.17
N LYS A 130 5.87 -5.06 -21.82
CA LYS A 130 4.66 -4.60 -21.14
C LYS A 130 4.37 -5.67 -20.09
N ARG A 131 4.94 -5.51 -18.90
CA ARG A 131 4.34 -6.05 -17.70
C ARG A 131 2.92 -5.51 -17.74
N GLU A 132 1.92 -6.38 -17.89
CA GLU A 132 0.57 -5.96 -17.56
C GLU A 132 0.66 -5.37 -16.16
N GLU A 133 0.29 -4.10 -16.01
CA GLU A 133 0.24 -3.44 -14.72
C GLU A 133 -0.71 -4.26 -13.83
N GLU A 134 -0.14 -5.18 -13.06
CA GLU A 134 -0.87 -5.94 -12.05
C GLU A 134 -1.32 -4.94 -10.99
N GLY A 135 -2.56 -4.49 -11.17
CA GLY A 135 -3.15 -3.39 -10.44
C GLY A 135 -3.64 -2.32 -11.42
N LYS A 136 -4.63 -2.65 -12.26
CA LYS A 136 -5.45 -1.61 -12.90
C LYS A 136 -5.97 -0.70 -11.79
N TYR A 137 -5.36 0.47 -11.64
CA TYR A 137 -5.88 1.51 -10.79
C TYR A 137 -7.28 1.85 -11.30
N VAL A 138 -8.22 2.00 -10.36
CA VAL A 138 -9.65 2.07 -10.68
C VAL A 138 -9.90 3.31 -11.54
N ASP A 139 -10.53 3.13 -12.70
CA ASP A 139 -11.04 4.25 -13.48
C ASP A 139 -12.02 5.06 -12.62
N LEU A 140 -11.79 6.36 -12.51
CA LEU A 140 -12.68 7.26 -11.78
C LEU A 140 -13.91 7.56 -12.65
N PRO A 141 -15.10 6.99 -12.38
CA PRO A 141 -16.25 7.19 -13.24
C PRO A 141 -16.68 8.66 -13.20
N GLY A 142 -16.75 9.30 -14.37
CA GLY A 142 -17.11 10.72 -14.51
C GLY A 142 -15.96 11.71 -14.30
N ALA A 143 -14.73 11.24 -14.06
CA ALA A 143 -13.57 12.12 -14.00
C ALA A 143 -13.24 12.69 -15.37
N LYS A 144 -13.08 14.02 -15.43
CA LYS A 144 -12.61 14.72 -16.62
C LYS A 144 -11.13 15.06 -16.49
N MET A 145 -10.42 14.98 -17.62
CA MET A 145 -9.03 15.40 -17.71
C MET A 145 -8.88 16.88 -17.31
N GLY A 146 -7.93 17.17 -16.42
CA GLY A 146 -7.67 18.51 -15.89
C GLY A 146 -8.54 18.94 -14.70
N GLU A 147 -9.62 18.21 -14.40
CA GLU A 147 -10.55 18.58 -13.31
C GLU A 147 -10.33 17.75 -12.03
N VAL A 148 -9.57 16.66 -12.09
CA VAL A 148 -9.31 15.81 -10.92
C VAL A 148 -8.42 16.53 -9.92
N VAL A 149 -8.88 16.65 -8.68
CA VAL A 149 -8.10 17.17 -7.55
C VAL A 149 -8.03 16.11 -6.47
N VAL A 150 -6.82 15.70 -6.14
CA VAL A 150 -6.53 14.71 -5.11
C VAL A 150 -5.74 15.37 -3.99
N ARG A 151 -5.76 14.76 -2.79
CA ARG A 151 -5.01 15.30 -1.65
C ARG A 151 -4.26 14.23 -0.89
N PHE A 152 -3.08 14.59 -0.42
CA PHE A 152 -2.34 13.83 0.58
C PHE A 152 -2.34 14.63 1.88
N PRO A 153 -3.12 14.21 2.90
CA PRO A 153 -3.28 14.96 4.13
C PRO A 153 -2.53 14.33 5.33
N PRO A 154 -1.21 14.48 5.47
CA PRO A 154 -0.50 13.95 6.63
C PRO A 154 -0.77 14.79 7.89
N GLU A 155 -0.95 14.12 9.02
CA GLU A 155 -0.89 14.75 10.34
C GLU A 155 0.58 14.89 10.76
N ALA A 156 1.00 16.08 11.20
CA ALA A 156 2.37 16.33 11.67
C ALA A 156 2.63 15.82 13.10
N SER A 157 2.08 14.65 13.44
CA SER A 157 2.18 14.01 14.76
C SER A 157 3.23 12.89 14.82
N GLY A 158 3.84 12.54 13.67
CA GLY A 158 4.89 11.53 13.57
C GLY A 158 5.52 11.45 12.17
N TYR A 159 6.52 10.57 12.02
CA TYR A 159 7.22 10.37 10.75
C TYR A 159 6.36 9.59 9.74
N LEU A 160 6.62 9.83 8.44
CA LEU A 160 6.02 9.00 7.41
C LEU A 160 6.54 7.56 7.50
N HIS A 161 5.71 6.64 7.02
CA HIS A 161 6.05 5.22 6.95
C HIS A 161 5.54 4.67 5.62
N ILE A 162 5.84 3.41 5.31
CA ILE A 162 5.50 2.82 4.00
C ILE A 162 4.01 2.92 3.62
N GLY A 163 3.10 2.87 4.60
CA GLY A 163 1.67 3.13 4.38
C GLY A 163 1.38 4.53 3.82
N HIS A 164 2.07 5.56 4.31
CA HIS A 164 1.98 6.93 3.81
C HIS A 164 2.55 7.05 2.39
N ALA A 165 3.68 6.38 2.12
CA ALA A 165 4.26 6.36 0.78
C ALA A 165 3.28 5.81 -0.26
N LYS A 166 2.55 4.72 0.07
CA LYS A 166 1.49 4.20 -0.79
C LYS A 166 0.39 5.24 -1.07
N ALA A 167 -0.07 5.94 -0.05
CA ALA A 167 -1.11 6.96 -0.21
C ALA A 167 -0.60 8.14 -1.05
N ALA A 168 0.60 8.65 -0.78
CA ALA A 168 1.20 9.76 -1.52
C ALA A 168 1.40 9.41 -3.01
N LEU A 169 2.00 8.24 -3.30
CA LEU A 169 2.23 7.77 -4.67
C LEU A 169 0.91 7.50 -5.42
N LEU A 170 -0.10 6.97 -4.74
CA LEU A 170 -1.42 6.75 -5.34
C LEU A 170 -2.09 8.07 -5.73
N ASN A 171 -2.03 9.09 -4.85
CA ASN A 171 -2.58 10.40 -5.19
C ASN A 171 -1.78 11.04 -6.35
N GLN A 172 -0.44 10.96 -6.34
CA GLN A 172 0.37 11.42 -7.47
C GLN A 172 0.03 10.69 -8.79
N TYR A 173 -0.24 9.39 -8.74
CA TYR A 173 -0.68 8.63 -9.91
C TYR A 173 -1.94 9.26 -10.53
N TYR A 174 -2.97 9.55 -9.74
CA TYR A 174 -4.20 10.17 -10.25
C TYR A 174 -3.98 11.61 -10.75
N GLN A 175 -3.14 12.39 -10.09
CA GLN A 175 -2.71 13.71 -10.58
C GLN A 175 -2.10 13.58 -11.98
N LYS A 176 -1.12 12.69 -12.18
CA LYS A 176 -0.43 12.51 -13.47
C LYS A 176 -1.35 11.90 -14.54
N ALA A 177 -2.09 10.86 -14.20
CA ALA A 177 -2.98 10.14 -15.12
C ALA A 177 -4.11 11.03 -15.65
N PHE A 178 -4.69 11.88 -14.80
CA PHE A 178 -5.81 12.75 -15.18
C PHE A 178 -5.39 14.19 -15.52
N LYS A 179 -4.08 14.48 -15.58
CA LYS A 179 -3.55 15.87 -15.65
C LYS A 179 -4.19 16.79 -14.60
N GLY A 180 -4.49 16.22 -13.45
CA GLY A 180 -5.17 16.85 -12.33
C GLY A 180 -4.21 17.62 -11.44
N LYS A 181 -4.63 17.87 -10.20
CA LYS A 181 -3.84 18.56 -9.17
C LYS A 181 -3.71 17.71 -7.92
N LEU A 182 -2.52 17.70 -7.33
CA LEU A 182 -2.22 17.12 -6.03
C LEU A 182 -2.06 18.23 -4.99
N VAL A 183 -2.92 18.22 -3.97
CA VAL A 183 -2.81 19.12 -2.82
C VAL A 183 -2.15 18.37 -1.68
N MET A 184 -1.02 18.86 -1.19
CA MET A 184 -0.46 18.45 0.08
C MET A 184 -1.05 19.33 1.17
N ARG A 185 -1.78 18.72 2.11
CA ARG A 185 -2.41 19.45 3.20
C ARG A 185 -1.94 18.93 4.55
N PHE A 186 -1.25 19.74 5.34
CA PHE A 186 -1.01 19.36 6.72
C PHE A 186 -2.33 19.41 7.48
N ASP A 187 -2.72 18.29 8.08
CA ASP A 187 -3.93 18.24 8.89
C ASP A 187 -3.60 18.66 10.33
N ASP A 188 -3.48 19.98 10.51
CA ASP A 188 -2.93 20.65 11.69
C ASP A 188 -4.03 21.12 12.66
N THR A 189 -4.87 20.17 13.09
CA THR A 189 -6.03 20.42 13.96
C THR A 189 -5.78 20.14 15.43
N ASN A 190 -4.66 19.51 15.77
CA ASN A 190 -4.30 19.10 17.12
C ASN A 190 -2.98 19.76 17.57
N PRO A 191 -3.06 20.95 18.20
CA PRO A 191 -1.87 21.71 18.58
C PRO A 191 -0.96 20.99 19.60
N ASP A 192 -1.48 20.03 20.37
CA ASP A 192 -0.70 19.30 21.38
C ASP A 192 0.20 18.21 20.78
N LYS A 193 -0.20 17.65 19.63
CA LYS A 193 0.50 16.53 19.00
C LYS A 193 1.43 16.96 17.87
N GLU A 194 1.21 18.16 17.33
CA GLU A 194 1.92 18.65 16.16
C GLU A 194 3.25 19.27 16.53
N LYS A 195 4.28 18.96 15.74
CA LYS A 195 5.61 19.56 15.89
C LYS A 195 6.16 19.99 14.54
N ALA A 196 6.74 21.19 14.50
CA ALA A 196 7.41 21.73 13.32
C ALA A 196 8.55 20.83 12.80
N ASP A 197 9.15 20.01 13.66
CA ASP A 197 10.17 19.05 13.26
C ASP A 197 9.58 17.92 12.40
N PHE A 198 8.40 17.40 12.76
CA PHE A 198 7.72 16.37 11.94
C PHE A 198 7.31 16.93 10.58
N GLU A 199 6.85 18.18 10.52
CA GLU A 199 6.50 18.83 9.26
C GLU A 199 7.69 18.86 8.27
N LYS A 200 8.87 19.29 8.74
CA LYS A 200 10.08 19.34 7.91
C LYS A 200 10.48 17.96 7.38
N GLU A 201 10.42 16.95 8.22
CA GLU A 201 10.78 15.58 7.86
C GLU A 201 9.75 14.98 6.89
N ILE A 202 8.46 15.25 7.08
CA ILE A 202 7.41 14.86 6.13
C ILE A 202 7.65 15.50 4.76
N ILE A 203 8.01 16.79 4.69
CA ILE A 203 8.35 17.45 3.42
C ILE A 203 9.59 16.80 2.78
N HIS A 204 10.59 16.48 3.59
CA HIS A 204 11.80 15.79 3.12
C HIS A 204 11.47 14.41 2.53
N ASP A 205 10.68 13.60 3.23
CA ASP A 205 10.27 12.27 2.80
C ASP A 205 9.43 12.32 1.52
N VAL A 206 8.50 13.27 1.41
CA VAL A 206 7.70 13.47 0.18
C VAL A 206 8.61 13.82 -1.01
N LYS A 207 9.62 14.65 -0.79
CA LYS A 207 10.62 14.97 -1.83
C LYS A 207 11.47 13.74 -2.18
N LEU A 208 11.86 12.92 -1.20
CA LEU A 208 12.62 11.69 -1.42
C LEU A 208 11.81 10.65 -2.22
N LEU A 209 10.49 10.63 -2.03
CA LEU A 209 9.56 9.80 -2.80
C LEU A 209 9.26 10.35 -4.21
N GLU A 210 9.89 11.46 -4.60
CA GLU A 210 9.64 12.16 -5.87
C GLU A 210 8.15 12.48 -6.07
N VAL A 211 7.49 12.83 -4.97
CA VAL A 211 6.11 13.30 -4.98
C VAL A 211 6.11 14.82 -5.18
N GLU A 212 5.36 15.30 -6.16
CA GLU A 212 5.33 16.70 -6.61
C GLU A 212 3.93 17.31 -6.43
N PRO A 213 3.60 17.82 -5.23
CA PRO A 213 2.34 18.53 -5.00
C PRO A 213 2.27 19.84 -5.77
N ASP A 214 1.09 20.16 -6.33
CA ASP A 214 0.80 21.44 -6.98
C ASP A 214 0.54 22.56 -5.98
N LYS A 215 0.05 22.22 -4.79
CA LYS A 215 -0.30 23.18 -3.74
C LYS A 215 0.00 22.62 -2.35
N PHE A 216 0.56 23.46 -1.51
CA PHE A 216 0.63 23.25 -0.06
C PHE A 216 -0.47 24.07 0.63
N SER A 217 -1.07 23.50 1.68
CA SER A 217 -2.05 24.17 2.52
C SER A 217 -2.02 23.59 3.93
N PHE A 218 -2.53 24.34 4.89
CA PHE A 218 -2.77 23.87 6.24
C PHE A 218 -4.29 23.77 6.46
N THR A 219 -4.75 22.87 7.31
CA THR A 219 -6.16 22.85 7.73
C THR A 219 -6.49 24.11 8.54
N SER A 220 -5.54 24.60 9.34
CA SER A 220 -5.66 25.84 10.12
C SER A 220 -5.91 27.10 9.29
N ASP A 221 -5.40 27.16 8.05
CA ASP A 221 -5.69 28.23 7.08
C ASP A 221 -7.21 28.41 6.82
N TYR A 222 -8.01 27.38 7.11
CA TYR A 222 -9.44 27.33 6.85
C TYR A 222 -10.30 27.41 8.12
N PHE A 223 -9.72 27.63 9.31
CA PHE A 223 -10.48 27.63 10.57
C PHE A 223 -11.62 28.66 10.58
N ASP A 224 -11.41 29.86 10.07
CA ASP A 224 -12.48 30.87 9.97
C ASP A 224 -13.68 30.34 9.18
N GLN A 225 -13.43 29.70 8.03
CA GLN A 225 -14.47 29.09 7.20
C GLN A 225 -15.14 27.91 7.92
N MET A 226 -14.38 27.10 8.65
CA MET A 226 -14.94 25.98 9.43
C MET A 226 -15.85 26.47 10.56
N LEU A 227 -15.45 27.55 11.24
CA LEU A 227 -16.26 28.18 12.29
C LEU A 227 -17.55 28.77 11.70
N GLU A 228 -17.48 29.45 10.55
CA GLU A 228 -18.66 29.96 9.84
C GLU A 228 -19.62 28.82 9.42
N MET A 229 -19.09 27.72 8.89
CA MET A 229 -19.87 26.54 8.54
C MET A 229 -20.52 25.92 9.79
N CYS A 230 -19.80 25.82 10.91
CA CYS A 230 -20.34 25.34 12.17
C CYS A 230 -21.51 26.21 12.65
N GLU A 231 -21.36 27.54 12.62
CA GLU A 231 -22.43 28.47 12.96
C GLU A 231 -23.65 28.32 12.04
N SER A 232 -23.43 28.10 10.74
CA SER A 232 -24.50 27.83 9.79
C SER A 232 -25.26 26.54 10.15
N LEU A 233 -24.54 25.48 10.55
CA LEU A 233 -25.17 24.23 11.00
C LEU A 233 -25.99 24.43 12.27
N LEU A 234 -25.48 25.19 13.24
CA LEU A 234 -26.20 25.52 14.48
C LEU A 234 -27.47 26.34 14.19
N LYS A 235 -27.37 27.37 13.34
CA LYS A 235 -28.52 28.21 12.92
C LYS A 235 -29.60 27.41 12.19
N ASN A 236 -29.20 26.43 11.39
CA ASN A 236 -30.11 25.53 10.66
C ASN A 236 -30.62 24.35 11.52
N GLY A 237 -30.29 24.31 12.81
CA GLY A 237 -30.70 23.23 13.71
C GLY A 237 -30.07 21.86 13.39
N LYS A 238 -29.02 21.82 12.56
CA LYS A 238 -28.27 20.62 12.15
C LYS A 238 -27.07 20.29 13.04
N ALA A 239 -26.81 21.13 14.04
CA ALA A 239 -25.81 20.89 15.08
C ALA A 239 -26.35 21.38 16.44
N TYR A 240 -25.72 20.94 17.52
CA TYR A 240 -25.98 21.41 18.89
C TYR A 240 -24.72 21.36 19.74
N VAL A 241 -24.69 22.13 20.82
CA VAL A 241 -23.61 22.12 21.81
C VAL A 241 -24.00 21.23 22.98
N ASP A 242 -23.10 20.34 23.38
CA ASP A 242 -23.30 19.33 24.41
C ASP A 242 -22.30 19.53 25.55
N ASP A 243 -22.81 19.52 26.78
CA ASP A 243 -22.06 19.59 28.04
C ASP A 243 -22.03 18.25 28.78
N THR A 244 -22.51 17.18 28.12
CA THR A 244 -22.45 15.82 28.63
C THR A 244 -21.00 15.32 28.67
N ASP A 245 -20.60 14.70 29.78
CA ASP A 245 -19.25 14.17 29.95
C ASP A 245 -18.92 13.03 28.96
N ALA A 246 -17.63 12.80 28.72
CA ALA A 246 -17.14 11.86 27.72
C ALA A 246 -17.64 10.41 27.92
N GLU A 247 -17.72 9.94 29.17
CA GLU A 247 -18.15 8.57 29.49
C GLU A 247 -19.65 8.41 29.28
N THR A 248 -20.45 9.39 29.74
CA THR A 248 -21.90 9.40 29.52
C THR A 248 -22.23 9.47 28.03
N MET A 249 -21.58 10.36 27.26
CA MET A 249 -21.79 10.43 25.81
C MET A 249 -21.44 9.11 25.09
N LYS A 250 -20.39 8.41 25.54
CA LYS A 250 -20.02 7.11 24.99
C LYS A 250 -21.13 6.09 25.25
N LYS A 251 -21.63 6.02 26.48
CA LYS A 251 -22.74 5.14 26.87
C LYS A 251 -24.03 5.47 26.10
N GLU A 252 -24.40 6.74 25.99
CA GLU A 252 -25.58 7.18 25.24
C GLU A 252 -25.49 6.81 23.76
N ARG A 253 -24.30 6.91 23.15
CA ARG A 253 -24.06 6.44 21.77
C ARG A 253 -24.22 4.93 21.63
N GLU A 254 -23.71 4.15 22.57
CA GLU A 254 -23.85 2.69 22.59
C GLU A 254 -25.32 2.27 22.77
N GLU A 255 -26.07 2.97 23.61
CA GLU A 255 -27.49 2.75 23.88
C GLU A 255 -28.43 3.39 22.82
N ARG A 256 -27.88 4.13 21.85
CA ARG A 256 -28.62 4.93 20.85
C ARG A 256 -29.64 5.89 21.48
N LYS A 257 -29.28 6.43 22.64
CA LYS A 257 -30.08 7.40 23.37
C LYS A 257 -29.68 8.81 22.94
N GLU A 258 -30.67 9.67 22.72
CA GLU A 258 -30.41 11.07 22.42
C GLU A 258 -29.88 11.80 23.65
N SER A 259 -28.83 12.61 23.46
CA SER A 259 -28.35 13.55 24.48
C SER A 259 -29.48 14.52 24.86
N LYS A 260 -29.49 14.92 26.13
CA LYS A 260 -30.43 15.92 26.66
C LYS A 260 -30.36 17.25 25.89
N ASN A 261 -29.17 17.59 25.39
CA ASN A 261 -28.91 18.85 24.70
C ASN A 261 -29.22 18.79 23.19
N ARG A 262 -29.55 17.61 22.66
CA ARG A 262 -29.83 17.43 21.22
C ARG A 262 -30.98 18.31 20.73
N ASN A 263 -31.96 18.58 21.60
CA ASN A 263 -33.14 19.39 21.27
C ASN A 263 -33.08 20.82 21.82
N ASN A 264 -31.89 21.32 22.20
CA ASN A 264 -31.69 22.72 22.57
C ASN A 264 -32.15 23.68 21.47
N SER A 265 -32.64 24.86 21.89
CA SER A 265 -32.99 25.93 20.95
C SER A 265 -31.75 26.45 20.23
N VAL A 266 -31.96 27.10 19.07
CA VAL A 266 -30.86 27.68 18.30
C VAL A 266 -30.14 28.76 19.11
N GLU A 267 -30.88 29.59 19.86
CA GLU A 267 -30.33 30.66 20.69
C GLU A 267 -29.45 30.10 21.82
N GLN A 268 -29.90 29.02 22.48
CA GLN A 268 -29.13 28.36 23.52
C GLN A 268 -27.83 27.78 22.98
N ASN A 269 -27.90 27.07 21.85
CA ASN A 269 -26.72 26.52 21.19
C ASN A 269 -25.72 27.62 20.77
N LEU A 270 -26.20 28.74 20.21
CA LEU A 270 -25.35 29.86 19.83
C LEU A 270 -24.72 30.57 21.05
N LYS A 271 -25.41 30.60 22.18
CA LYS A 271 -24.85 31.14 23.44
C LYS A 271 -23.71 30.26 23.93
N MET A 272 -23.91 28.94 24.02
CA MET A 272 -22.87 27.99 24.42
C MET A 272 -21.69 27.99 23.42
N TRP A 273 -21.97 28.10 22.13
CA TRP A 273 -20.93 28.22 21.10
C TRP A 273 -20.06 29.47 21.25
N LYS A 274 -20.63 30.61 21.68
CA LYS A 274 -19.84 31.82 21.97
C LYS A 274 -18.89 31.60 23.14
N GLU A 275 -19.32 30.88 24.18
CA GLU A 275 -18.48 30.48 25.31
C GLU A 275 -17.32 29.58 24.87
N MET A 276 -17.58 28.61 23.97
CA MET A 276 -16.52 27.78 23.37
C MET A 276 -15.48 28.62 22.64
N LYS A 277 -15.92 29.56 21.78
CA LYS A 277 -15.00 30.40 21.00
C LYS A 277 -14.18 31.38 21.84
N CYS A 278 -14.72 31.86 22.97
CA CYS A 278 -13.96 32.74 23.86
C CYS A 278 -13.03 31.97 24.81
N GLY A 279 -13.09 30.64 24.83
CA GLY A 279 -12.26 29.79 25.68
C GLY A 279 -12.59 29.96 27.17
N SER A 280 -13.86 30.18 27.53
CA SER A 280 -14.25 30.20 28.93
C SER A 280 -14.10 28.80 29.57
N GLU A 281 -14.12 28.73 30.90
CA GLU A 281 -14.04 27.46 31.65
C GLU A 281 -15.14 26.49 31.19
N PHE A 282 -16.38 26.99 31.12
CA PHE A 282 -17.51 26.25 30.55
C PHE A 282 -17.28 25.89 29.07
N GLY A 283 -16.81 26.84 28.26
CA GLY A 283 -16.54 26.62 26.83
C GLY A 283 -15.53 25.51 26.55
N SER A 284 -14.61 25.26 27.49
CA SER A 284 -13.55 24.25 27.38
C SER A 284 -14.02 22.84 27.78
N GLU A 285 -15.17 22.72 28.45
CA GLU A 285 -15.76 21.46 28.89
C GLU A 285 -16.87 20.95 27.94
N VAL A 286 -17.31 21.79 27.00
CA VAL A 286 -18.39 21.48 26.07
C VAL A 286 -17.89 21.23 24.65
N LEU A 287 -18.71 20.58 23.83
CA LEU A 287 -18.36 20.23 22.45
C LEU A 287 -19.55 20.41 21.50
N CYS A 288 -19.26 20.64 20.22
CA CYS A 288 -20.29 20.79 19.20
C CYS A 288 -20.47 19.47 18.42
N GLN A 289 -21.71 18.99 18.32
CA GLN A 289 -22.06 17.75 17.62
C GLN A 289 -23.02 18.03 16.47
N SER A 290 -22.93 17.23 15.40
CA SER A 290 -23.93 17.25 14.34
C SER A 290 -25.19 16.49 14.75
N LYS A 291 -26.34 16.93 14.24
CA LYS A 291 -27.59 16.18 14.28
C LYS A 291 -27.70 15.40 12.98
N ASN A 292 -27.48 14.10 13.07
CA ASN A 292 -27.80 13.15 12.01
C ASN A 292 -29.16 12.51 12.26
#